data_AF-A0AAD9V7Q8-F1
#
_entry.id   AF-A0AAD9V7Q8-F1
#
_cell.length_a   1.000
_cell.length_b   1.000
_cell.length_c   1.000
_cell.angle_alpha   90.00
_cell.angle_beta   90.00
_cell.angle_gamma   90.00
#
_symmetry.space_group_name_H-M   'P 1'
#
loop_
_entity.id
_entity.type
_entity.pdbx_description
1 polymer ?
#
loop_
_entity_poly.entity_id
_entity_poly.type
_entity_poly.pdbx_seq_one_letter_code
_entity_poly.pdbx_strand_id
1 'polypeptide(L)'
;MIENVYDENIHVWDNRLMKQPLCSVHPGGGVWRIKWHPVHGNSMLTACMYEGFHLLNFTNGNGDQCLKTSVSYTEHGSLAYGADWCLRYKHLTSLRLEECDDFKDVQSNNCYTDLVATCSFYDHSLNLWHVQV
;
A
#
# COMPACT_ATOMS: atom_id res chain seq x y z
N MET A 1 -2.75 -6.83 14.27
CA MET A 1 -3.22 -5.45 14.51
C MET A 1 -2.10 -4.49 14.12
N ILE A 2 -2.41 -3.26 13.69
CA ILE A 2 -1.39 -2.21 13.48
C ILE A 2 -1.74 -1.05 14.39
N GLU A 3 -0.73 -0.53 15.06
CA GLU A 3 -0.82 0.70 15.83
C GLU A 3 0.12 1.73 15.25
N ASN A 4 -0.39 2.96 15.11
CA ASN A 4 0.43 4.14 14.89
C ASN A 4 0.63 4.80 16.23
N VAL A 5 1.88 4.91 16.64
CA VAL A 5 2.27 5.77 17.74
C VAL A 5 2.75 7.08 17.10
N TYR A 6 2.52 8.21 17.76
CA TYR A 6 2.96 9.54 17.28
C TYR A 6 4.50 9.66 17.17
N ASP A 7 5.23 8.58 17.43
CA ASP A 7 6.67 8.46 17.39
C ASP A 7 7.21 8.07 16.00
N GLU A 8 6.39 8.24 14.96
CA GLU A 8 6.77 7.99 13.56
C GLU A 8 7.07 6.51 13.28
N ASN A 9 6.76 5.61 14.21
CA ASN A 9 6.98 4.19 14.08
C ASN A 9 5.67 3.46 13.77
N ILE A 10 5.78 2.49 12.87
CA ILE A 10 4.70 1.56 12.56
C ILE A 10 5.02 0.24 13.22
N HIS A 11 4.10 -0.25 14.04
CA HIS A 11 4.22 -1.53 14.73
C HIS A 11 3.21 -2.53 14.19
N VAL A 12 3.69 -3.72 13.83
CA VAL A 12 2.84 -4.87 13.48
C VAL A 12 2.72 -5.76 14.71
N TRP A 13 1.49 -6.08 15.10
CA TRP A 13 1.20 -6.87 16.30
C TRP A 13 0.47 -8.17 15.95
N ASP A 14 0.84 -9.27 16.60
CA ASP A 14 0.03 -10.49 16.64
C ASP A 14 -0.91 -10.45 17.84
N ASN A 15 -2.22 -10.55 17.57
CA ASN A 15 -3.24 -10.58 18.61
C ASN A 15 -3.09 -11.78 19.57
N ARG A 16 -2.38 -12.84 19.15
CA ARG A 16 -2.08 -14.02 19.98
C ARG A 16 -0.90 -13.78 20.93
N LEU A 17 -0.06 -12.79 20.65
CA LEU A 17 1.19 -12.51 21.38
C LEU A 17 1.41 -10.99 21.53
N MET A 18 0.54 -10.32 22.29
CA MET A 18 0.56 -8.86 22.51
C MET A 18 1.66 -8.37 23.49
N LYS A 19 2.73 -9.15 23.72
CA LYS A 19 3.81 -8.77 24.65
C LYS A 19 4.87 -7.87 24.01
N GLN A 20 5.09 -8.03 22.71
CA GLN A 20 6.04 -7.25 21.93
C GLN A 20 5.55 -7.16 20.48
N PRO A 21 5.86 -6.08 19.76
CA PRO A 21 5.55 -6.00 18.34
C PRO A 21 6.33 -7.08 17.58
N LEU A 22 5.72 -7.61 16.53
CA LEU A 22 6.36 -8.57 15.62
C LEU A 22 7.50 -7.91 14.87
N CYS A 23 7.26 -6.68 14.40
CA CYS A 23 8.25 -5.85 13.74
C CYS A 23 7.85 -4.38 13.85
N SER A 24 8.86 -3.52 13.70
CA SER A 24 8.71 -2.07 13.71
C SER A 24 9.47 -1.50 12.52
N VAL A 25 8.89 -0.51 11.86
CA VAL A 25 9.58 0.24 10.80
C VAL A 25 9.34 1.73 10.97
N HIS A 26 10.34 2.51 10.59
CA HIS A 26 10.28 3.96 10.54
C HIS A 26 10.25 4.39 9.06
N PRO A 27 9.06 4.65 8.48
CA PRO A 27 8.94 5.10 7.10
C PRO A 27 9.40 6.56 6.91
N GLY A 28 9.61 7.30 8.01
CA GLY A 28 10.01 8.70 8.03
C GLY A 28 8.79 9.62 8.23
N GLY A 29 8.86 10.47 9.26
CA GLY A 29 7.79 11.41 9.60
C GLY A 29 6.52 10.79 10.20
N GLY A 30 5.56 11.64 10.58
CA GLY A 30 4.32 11.21 11.21
C GLY A 30 3.38 10.43 10.29
N VAL A 31 3.08 9.18 10.62
CA VAL A 31 2.16 8.32 9.85
C VAL A 31 0.70 8.63 10.18
N TRP A 32 -0.07 9.08 9.19
CA TRP A 32 -1.47 9.48 9.37
C TRP A 32 -2.46 8.42 8.93
N ARG A 33 -2.13 7.64 7.90
CA ARG A 33 -2.96 6.54 7.41
C ARG A 33 -2.11 5.31 7.15
N ILE A 34 -2.67 4.16 7.51
CA ILE A 34 -2.17 2.85 7.12
C ILE A 34 -3.35 2.03 6.61
N LYS A 35 -3.17 1.38 5.46
CA LYS A 35 -4.14 0.46 4.91
C LYS A 35 -3.48 -0.82 4.40
N TRP A 36 -3.86 -1.95 4.99
CA TRP A 36 -3.51 -3.26 4.47
C TRP A 36 -4.06 -3.45 3.06
N HIS A 37 -3.27 -4.10 2.23
CA HIS A 37 -3.76 -4.55 0.95
C HIS A 37 -4.90 -5.57 1.17
N PRO A 38 -6.05 -5.42 0.50
CA PRO A 38 -7.26 -6.18 0.79
C PRO A 38 -7.21 -7.67 0.39
N VAL A 39 -6.38 -8.03 -0.60
CA VAL A 39 -6.19 -9.42 -1.06
C VAL A 39 -4.85 -10.01 -0.63
N HIS A 40 -3.74 -9.33 -0.94
CA HIS A 40 -2.39 -9.64 -0.48
C HIS A 40 -2.15 -9.20 0.98
N GLY A 41 -2.23 -10.12 1.94
CA GLY A 41 -2.02 -9.80 3.37
C GLY A 41 -0.58 -9.44 3.77
N ASN A 42 0.34 -9.31 2.81
CA ASN A 42 1.75 -9.01 3.05
C ASN A 42 2.11 -7.57 2.72
N SER A 43 1.19 -6.76 2.20
CA SER A 43 1.51 -5.42 1.72
C SER A 43 0.63 -4.37 2.38
N MET A 44 1.19 -3.20 2.65
CA MET A 44 0.53 -2.11 3.35
C MET A 44 0.88 -0.78 2.70
N LEU A 45 -0.13 0.05 2.50
CA LEU A 45 0.05 1.40 2.02
C LEU A 45 0.01 2.37 3.20
N THR A 46 0.92 3.33 3.24
CA THR A 46 1.01 4.33 4.29
C THR A 46 1.03 5.73 3.72
N ALA A 47 0.41 6.69 4.43
CA ALA A 47 0.54 8.12 4.18
C ALA A 47 1.29 8.75 5.37
N CYS A 48 2.50 9.20 5.10
CA CYS A 48 3.40 9.89 6.01
C CYS A 48 3.37 11.38 5.72
N MET A 49 3.07 12.18 6.74
CA MET A 49 2.82 13.61 6.67
C MET A 49 3.80 14.35 5.74
N TYR A 50 5.11 14.19 5.97
CA TYR A 50 6.16 14.89 5.20
C TYR A 50 6.84 14.00 4.16
N GLU A 51 6.95 12.71 4.41
CA GLU A 51 7.67 11.77 3.53
C GLU A 51 6.78 11.16 2.44
N GLY A 52 5.49 11.50 2.39
CA GLY A 52 4.61 11.10 1.30
C GLY A 52 4.00 9.72 1.50
N PHE A 53 3.93 8.94 0.42
CA PHE A 53 3.25 7.65 0.44
C PHE A 53 4.26 6.52 0.33
N HIS A 54 4.16 5.53 1.20
CA HIS A 54 5.06 4.37 1.16
C HIS A 54 4.26 3.08 1.06
N LEU A 55 4.79 2.16 0.26
CA LEU A 55 4.36 0.78 0.21
C LEU A 55 5.31 -0.05 1.05
N LEU A 56 4.78 -0.68 2.10
CA LEU A 56 5.52 -1.52 3.01
C LEU A 56 5.15 -2.99 2.76
N ASN A 57 6.16 -3.85 2.66
CA ASN A 57 6.00 -5.29 2.53
C ASN A 57 6.42 -5.98 3.81
N PHE A 58 5.47 -6.71 4.40
CA PHE A 58 5.64 -7.59 5.54
C PHE A 58 6.08 -8.97 5.06
N THR A 59 7.30 -9.34 5.44
CA THR A 59 7.86 -10.67 5.19
C THR A 59 7.89 -11.45 6.50
N ASN A 60 7.27 -12.63 6.49
CA ASN A 60 7.33 -13.60 7.59
C ASN A 60 8.08 -14.84 7.08
N GLY A 61 9.41 -14.84 7.20
CA GLY A 61 10.27 -15.91 6.68
C GLY A 61 11.22 -16.44 7.75
N ASN A 62 11.36 -17.76 7.86
CA ASN A 62 12.36 -18.49 8.66
C ASN A 62 12.72 -17.88 10.03
N GLY A 63 11.74 -17.33 10.76
CA GLY A 63 11.91 -16.82 12.11
C GLY A 63 12.22 -15.32 12.23
N ASP A 64 12.41 -14.59 11.12
CA ASP A 64 12.59 -13.13 11.14
C ASP A 64 11.38 -12.44 10.50
N GLN A 65 10.68 -11.68 11.32
CA GLN A 65 9.50 -10.90 10.90
C GLN A 65 9.96 -9.47 10.67
N CYS A 66 9.86 -9.00 9.44
CA CYS A 66 10.39 -7.70 9.04
C CYS A 66 9.37 -6.96 8.18
N LEU A 67 9.33 -5.64 8.34
CA LEU A 67 8.55 -4.73 7.51
C LEU A 67 9.53 -3.85 6.73
N LYS A 68 9.49 -3.92 5.41
CA LYS A 68 10.41 -3.20 4.53
C LYS A 68 9.67 -2.28 3.59
N THR A 69 10.18 -1.07 3.39
CA THR A 69 9.68 -0.16 2.37
C THR A 69 10.07 -0.67 0.99
N SER A 70 9.06 -0.94 0.16
CA SER A 70 9.20 -1.42 -1.21
C SER A 70 9.15 -0.29 -2.24
N VAL A 71 8.27 0.68 -2.04
CA VAL A 71 8.07 1.83 -2.94
C VAL A 71 7.82 3.07 -2.09
N SER A 72 8.38 4.19 -2.50
CA SER A 72 8.13 5.51 -1.90
C SER A 72 7.72 6.48 -2.99
N TYR A 73 6.69 7.28 -2.72
CA TYR A 73 6.23 8.35 -3.59
C TYR A 73 6.20 9.65 -2.80
N THR A 74 7.16 10.51 -3.15
CA THR A 74 7.44 11.77 -2.46
C THR A 74 7.18 12.98 -3.35
N GLU A 75 6.56 12.80 -4.52
CA GLU A 75 6.32 13.90 -5.47
C GLU A 75 5.20 14.87 -5.05
N HIS A 76 4.62 14.69 -3.86
CA HIS A 76 3.63 15.62 -3.32
C HIS A 76 4.34 16.85 -2.74
N GLY A 77 3.81 18.05 -3.02
CA GLY A 77 4.39 19.29 -2.53
C GLY A 77 3.94 19.68 -1.13
N SER A 78 3.02 18.90 -0.52
CA SER A 78 2.34 19.27 0.72
C SER A 78 2.28 18.15 1.75
N LEU A 79 1.11 17.88 2.34
CA LEU A 79 0.91 16.87 3.38
C LEU A 79 0.10 15.69 2.84
N ALA A 80 0.69 14.50 2.91
CA ALA A 80 0.00 13.26 2.58
C ALA A 80 -1.05 12.93 3.65
N TYR A 81 -2.33 12.86 3.25
CA TYR A 81 -3.43 12.69 4.19
C TYR A 81 -4.22 11.40 4.01
N GLY A 82 -4.50 11.00 2.77
CA GLY A 82 -5.31 9.82 2.49
C GLY A 82 -4.60 8.86 1.56
N ALA A 83 -4.76 7.57 1.83
CA ALA A 83 -4.23 6.50 1.01
C ALA A 83 -5.19 5.31 1.01
N ASP A 84 -5.54 4.81 -0.18
CA ASP A 84 -6.45 3.68 -0.35
C ASP A 84 -6.07 2.79 -1.55
N TRP A 85 -6.38 1.49 -1.42
CA TRP A 85 -6.29 0.48 -2.45
C TRP A 85 -7.58 0.46 -3.29
N CYS A 86 -7.45 0.70 -4.60
CA CYS A 86 -8.55 0.52 -5.53
C CYS A 86 -8.69 -0.97 -5.89
N LEU A 87 -9.65 -1.64 -5.25
CA LEU A 87 -10.01 -3.02 -5.56
C LEU A 87 -10.47 -3.16 -7.01
N ARG A 88 -9.65 -3.79 -7.86
CA ARG A 88 -10.11 -4.26 -9.17
C ARG A 88 -10.86 -5.57 -9.00
N TYR A 89 -12.20 -5.50 -8.99
CA TYR A 89 -13.02 -6.70 -9.07
C TYR A 89 -12.79 -7.39 -10.42
N LYS A 90 -12.25 -8.61 -10.39
CA LYS A 90 -12.10 -9.49 -11.56
C LYS A 90 -13.42 -9.79 -12.29
N HIS A 91 -14.57 -9.42 -11.73
CA HIS A 91 -15.89 -9.79 -12.21
C HIS A 91 -16.49 -8.84 -13.29
N LEU A 92 -15.87 -7.69 -13.58
CA LEU A 92 -16.40 -6.76 -14.60
C LEU A 92 -15.60 -6.75 -15.90
N THR A 93 -14.43 -7.39 -15.94
CA THR A 93 -13.61 -7.44 -17.17
C THR A 93 -14.19 -8.43 -18.19
N SER A 94 -15.03 -9.39 -17.79
CA SER A 94 -15.73 -10.26 -18.74
C SER A 94 -16.94 -9.60 -19.42
N LEU A 95 -17.46 -8.48 -18.89
CA LEU A 95 -18.62 -7.78 -19.47
C LEU A 95 -18.26 -6.54 -20.30
N ARG A 96 -16.98 -6.13 -20.31
CA ARG A 96 -16.53 -4.91 -21.02
C ARG A 96 -15.52 -5.15 -22.14
N LEU A 97 -15.20 -6.42 -22.43
CA LEU A 97 -14.33 -6.82 -23.55
C LEU A 97 -15.10 -7.32 -24.78
N GLU A 98 -16.42 -7.07 -24.88
CA GLU A 98 -17.15 -7.31 -26.13
C GLU A 98 -17.21 -6.07 -27.06
N GLU A 99 -16.62 -4.93 -26.66
CA GLU A 99 -16.55 -3.73 -27.52
C GLU A 99 -15.12 -3.18 -27.65
N CYS A 100 -14.19 -4.03 -28.07
CA CYS A 100 -13.08 -3.63 -28.95
C CYS A 100 -12.30 -4.87 -29.39
N ASP A 101 -12.56 -5.29 -30.64
CA ASP A 101 -11.66 -6.17 -31.37
C ASP A 101 -10.25 -5.56 -31.42
N ASP A 102 -9.25 -6.45 -31.31
CA ASP A 102 -7.82 -6.26 -31.59
C ASP A 102 -6.88 -5.96 -30.40
N PHE A 103 -6.76 -6.90 -29.46
CA PHE A 103 -5.45 -7.17 -28.84
C PHE A 103 -5.30 -8.64 -28.48
N LYS A 104 -4.63 -9.38 -29.36
CA LYS A 104 -4.32 -10.81 -29.19
C LYS A 104 -3.28 -11.00 -28.08
N ASP A 105 -3.65 -11.85 -27.13
CA ASP A 105 -2.84 -12.87 -26.47
C ASP A 105 -1.31 -12.66 -26.50
N VAL A 106 -0.78 -12.12 -25.41
CA VAL A 106 0.63 -12.28 -25.06
C VAL A 106 0.66 -12.97 -23.71
N GLN A 107 1.24 -14.17 -23.68
CA GLN A 107 1.69 -14.83 -22.46
C GLN A 107 2.54 -13.85 -21.65
N SER A 108 1.94 -13.19 -20.67
CA SER A 108 2.59 -12.18 -19.86
C SER A 108 2.66 -12.74 -18.45
N ASN A 109 3.87 -12.94 -17.94
CA ASN A 109 4.14 -13.10 -16.51
C ASN A 109 3.16 -12.22 -15.73
N ASN A 110 2.29 -12.84 -14.94
CA ASN A 110 1.11 -12.18 -14.37
C ASN A 110 1.53 -11.23 -13.25
N CYS A 111 2.13 -10.10 -13.63
CA CYS A 111 2.42 -8.96 -12.80
C CYS A 111 1.08 -8.26 -12.56
N TYR A 112 0.48 -8.56 -11.41
CA TYR A 112 -0.69 -7.82 -10.96
C TYR A 112 -0.24 -6.41 -10.60
N THR A 113 -0.63 -5.43 -11.40
CA THR A 113 -0.47 -4.02 -11.03
C THR A 113 -1.70 -3.59 -10.25
N ASP A 114 -1.56 -3.37 -8.95
CA ASP A 114 -2.61 -2.80 -8.13
C ASP A 114 -2.71 -1.29 -8.40
N LEU A 115 -3.94 -0.76 -8.30
CA LEU A 115 -4.19 0.67 -8.42
C LEU A 115 -4.34 1.25 -7.02
N VAL A 116 -3.62 2.32 -6.72
CA VAL A 116 -3.70 3.03 -5.45
C VAL A 116 -4.12 4.48 -5.68
N ALA A 117 -4.93 4.96 -4.75
CA ALA A 117 -5.39 6.33 -4.68
C ALA A 117 -4.77 7.02 -3.47
N THR A 118 -4.08 8.13 -3.72
CA THR A 118 -3.44 8.93 -2.69
C THR A 118 -3.92 10.37 -2.79
N CYS A 119 -4.19 11.02 -1.65
CA CYS A 119 -4.61 12.42 -1.65
C CYS A 119 -3.80 13.27 -0.69
N SER A 120 -3.55 14.49 -1.15
CA SER A 120 -2.84 15.53 -0.43
C SER A 120 -3.83 16.57 0.07
N PHE A 121 -3.68 16.99 1.33
CA PHE A 121 -4.67 17.88 1.96
C PHE A 121 -4.64 19.31 1.37
N TYR A 122 -3.45 19.90 1.26
CA TYR A 122 -3.31 21.29 0.80
C TYR A 122 -3.27 21.43 -0.72
N ASP A 123 -2.80 20.40 -1.43
CA ASP A 123 -2.76 20.44 -2.91
C ASP A 123 -4.14 20.22 -3.54
N HIS A 124 -5.17 19.91 -2.73
CA HIS A 124 -6.51 19.57 -3.19
C HIS A 124 -6.51 18.52 -4.33
N SER A 125 -5.53 17.62 -4.29
CA SER A 125 -5.25 16.67 -5.36
C SER A 125 -5.49 15.23 -4.92
N LEU A 126 -5.99 14.44 -5.87
CA LEU A 126 -6.11 13.00 -5.77
C LEU A 126 -5.28 12.40 -6.90
N ASN A 127 -4.25 11.66 -6.55
CA ASN A 127 -3.37 10.99 -7.49
C ASN A 127 -3.70 9.51 -7.54
N LEU A 128 -3.80 8.97 -8.75
CA LEU A 128 -4.02 7.56 -9.02
C LEU A 128 -2.77 7.02 -9.71
N TRP A 129 -2.21 5.94 -9.17
CA TRP A 129 -0.97 5.38 -9.68
C TRP A 129 -0.94 3.87 -9.50
N HIS A 130 -0.19 3.22 -10.39
CA HIS A 130 -0.05 1.78 -10.40
C HIS A 130 1.14 1.38 -9.54
N VAL A 131 0.94 0.37 -8.70
CA VAL A 131 2.00 -0.25 -7.91
C VAL A 131 2.08 -1.72 -8.26
N GLN A 132 3.30 -2.22 -8.36
CA GLN A 132 3.55 -3.65 -8.51
C GLN A 132 3.82 -4.20 -7.11
N VAL A 133 2.92 -5.06 -6.63
CA VAL A 133 2.95 -5.68 -5.30
C VAL A 133 3.50 -7.09 -5.37
#